data_AF-A0A0H5C5B4-F1
#
_entry.id   AF-A0A0H5C5B4-F1
#
_cell.length_a   1.000
_cell.length_b   1.000
_cell.length_c   1.000
_cell.angle_alpha   90.00
_cell.angle_beta   90.00
_cell.angle_gamma   90.00
#
_symmetry.space_group_name_H-M   'P 1'
#
loop_
_entity.id
_entity.type
_entity.pdbx_description
1 polymer ?
#
loop_
_entity_poly.entity_id
_entity_poly.type
_entity_poly.pdbx_seq_one_letter_code
_entity_poly.pdbx_strand_id
1 'polypeptide(L)'
;MKINSKYKSYNKFFNKKIYKLHLGKVFLICFILTIFPFLLACERDEINKKIITIAIISCITMQIIIQFVYFLHLKLPSTNIQQWNLISCFFTILIIIILVSGSIWIMHHLHHNLM
;
A
#
# COMPACT_ATOMS: atom_id res chain seq x y z
N MET A 1 -1.85 42.94 13.72
CA MET A 1 -2.59 41.72 14.10
C MET A 1 -1.60 40.56 14.24
N LYS A 2 -1.10 40.29 15.45
CA LYS A 2 0.12 39.48 15.71
C LYS A 2 -0.26 38.13 16.35
N ILE A 3 -0.97 37.29 15.60
CA ILE A 3 -1.48 36.00 16.06
C ILE A 3 -0.99 34.92 15.08
N ASN A 4 0.31 34.62 14.97
CA ASN A 4 0.69 33.53 14.03
C ASN A 4 2.05 32.82 14.16
N SER A 5 2.78 32.91 15.27
CA SER A 5 4.02 32.11 15.44
C SER A 5 3.84 30.90 16.38
N LYS A 6 3.09 31.05 17.48
CA LYS A 6 2.90 29.97 18.48
C LYS A 6 2.02 28.82 17.98
N TYR A 7 0.95 29.12 17.22
CA TYR A 7 0.03 28.12 16.67
C TYR A 7 0.70 27.17 15.66
N LYS A 8 1.61 27.72 14.84
CA LYS A 8 2.39 26.97 13.84
C LYS A 8 3.38 25.99 14.48
N SER A 9 3.90 26.31 15.66
CA SER A 9 4.84 25.46 16.41
C SER A 9 4.13 24.32 17.16
N TYR A 10 2.99 24.60 17.79
CA TYR A 10 2.17 23.58 18.48
C TYR A 10 1.63 22.52 17.52
N ASN A 11 1.07 22.92 16.36
CA ASN A 11 0.60 21.99 15.35
C ASN A 11 1.71 21.12 14.76
N LYS A 12 2.95 21.63 14.69
CA LYS A 12 4.09 20.87 14.18
C LYS A 12 4.54 19.78 15.16
N PHE A 13 4.43 20.01 16.47
CA PHE A 13 4.85 19.05 17.50
C PHE A 13 3.78 17.98 17.80
N PHE A 14 2.51 18.37 17.85
CA PHE A 14 1.39 17.46 18.08
C PHE A 14 1.20 16.48 16.93
N ASN A 15 1.27 17.01 15.71
CA ASN A 15 1.14 16.20 14.52
C ASN A 15 2.36 15.22 14.47
N LYS A 16 3.58 15.65 14.88
CA LYS A 16 4.77 14.79 15.07
C LYS A 16 4.60 13.61 16.00
N LYS A 17 3.78 13.78 17.04
CA LYS A 17 3.44 12.70 17.94
C LYS A 17 2.36 11.79 17.35
N ILE A 18 1.36 12.34 16.66
CA ILE A 18 0.25 11.61 16.03
C ILE A 18 0.71 10.73 14.86
N TYR A 19 1.54 11.23 13.94
CA TYR A 19 2.06 10.37 12.86
C TYR A 19 3.02 9.32 13.36
N LYS A 20 3.83 9.61 14.39
CA LYS A 20 4.73 8.62 15.01
C LYS A 20 3.96 7.53 15.79
N LEU A 21 2.80 7.87 16.36
CA LEU A 21 1.90 6.94 17.07
C LEU A 21 1.10 6.03 16.10
N HIS A 22 0.69 6.56 14.94
CA HIS A 22 0.08 5.77 13.87
C HIS A 22 1.10 4.91 13.13
N LEU A 23 2.36 5.38 13.03
CA LEU A 23 3.48 4.66 12.41
C LEU A 23 3.68 3.28 13.05
N GLY A 24 3.74 3.23 14.39
CA GLY A 24 4.03 2.00 15.14
C GLY A 24 2.90 0.97 15.11
N LYS A 25 1.63 1.40 15.10
CA LYS A 25 0.47 0.50 15.05
C LYS A 25 0.34 -0.21 13.70
N VAL A 26 0.65 0.47 12.60
CA VAL A 26 0.57 -0.09 11.24
C VAL A 26 1.72 -1.05 10.96
N PHE A 27 2.91 -0.79 11.50
CA PHE A 27 4.03 -1.75 11.38
C PHE A 27 3.68 -3.08 12.05
N LEU A 28 3.04 -3.03 13.22
CA LEU A 28 2.53 -4.22 13.89
C LEU A 28 1.42 -4.91 13.08
N ILE A 29 0.51 -4.14 12.46
CA ILE A 29 -0.56 -4.68 11.61
C ILE A 29 -0.01 -5.37 10.35
N CYS A 30 0.97 -4.80 9.65
CA CYS A 30 1.63 -5.41 8.48
C CYS A 30 2.36 -6.69 8.88
N PHE A 31 3.03 -6.67 10.02
CA PHE A 31 3.74 -7.83 10.55
C PHE A 31 2.77 -8.98 10.87
N ILE A 32 1.66 -8.69 11.56
CA ILE A 32 0.58 -9.64 11.81
C ILE A 32 0.00 -10.16 10.49
N LEU A 33 -0.26 -9.27 9.53
CA LEU A 33 -0.89 -9.61 8.26
C LEU A 33 0.04 -10.44 7.37
N THR A 34 1.35 -10.38 7.56
CA THR A 34 2.32 -11.22 6.84
C THR A 34 2.52 -12.58 7.49
N ILE A 35 2.44 -12.65 8.82
CA ILE A 35 2.50 -13.93 9.55
C ILE A 35 1.27 -14.79 9.27
N PHE A 36 0.09 -14.17 9.15
CA PHE A 36 -1.17 -14.87 8.90
C PHE A 36 -1.18 -15.78 7.66
N PRO A 37 -0.79 -15.33 6.44
CA PRO A 37 -0.72 -16.18 5.26
C PRO A 37 0.38 -17.25 5.39
N PHE A 38 1.43 -17.00 6.18
CA PHE A 38 2.49 -17.99 6.40
C PHE A 38 2.00 -19.15 7.27
N LEU A 39 1.24 -18.85 8.33
CA LEU A 39 0.58 -19.87 9.16
C LEU A 39 -0.41 -20.70 8.32
N LEU A 40 -1.27 -20.02 7.55
CA LEU A 40 -2.22 -20.68 6.65
C LEU A 40 -1.55 -21.54 5.56
N ALA A 41 -0.37 -21.15 5.09
CA ALA A 41 0.39 -21.91 4.10
C ALA A 41 1.10 -23.14 4.70
N CYS A 42 1.42 -23.13 6.00
CA CYS A 42 1.99 -24.28 6.71
C CYS A 42 0.93 -25.33 7.06
N GLU A 43 -0.32 -24.93 7.34
CA GLU A 43 -1.45 -25.83 7.63
C GLU A 43 -2.08 -26.46 6.37
N ARG A 44 -1.37 -26.40 5.23
CA ARG A 44 -1.87 -26.79 3.90
C ARG A 44 -2.26 -28.26 3.75
N ASP A 45 -1.82 -29.10 4.68
CA ASP A 45 -2.05 -30.54 4.61
C ASP A 45 -3.46 -30.95 5.09
N GLU A 46 -4.19 -30.09 5.84
CA GLU A 46 -5.54 -30.41 6.34
C GLU A 46 -6.67 -29.59 5.70
N ILE A 47 -6.37 -28.44 5.08
CA ILE A 47 -7.39 -27.51 4.56
C ILE A 47 -7.43 -27.55 3.03
N ASN A 48 -8.65 -27.48 2.47
CA ASN A 48 -8.88 -27.46 1.02
C ASN A 48 -8.02 -26.38 0.33
N LYS A 49 -7.17 -26.80 -0.62
CA LYS A 49 -6.24 -25.94 -1.38
C LYS A 49 -6.90 -24.68 -1.92
N LYS A 50 -8.15 -24.76 -2.38
CA LYS A 50 -8.90 -23.59 -2.89
C LYS A 50 -9.10 -22.50 -1.84
N ILE A 51 -9.42 -22.88 -0.60
CA ILE A 51 -9.70 -21.93 0.48
C ILE A 51 -8.42 -21.19 0.86
N ILE A 52 -7.30 -21.91 0.95
CA ILE A 52 -5.99 -21.36 1.25
C ILE A 52 -5.56 -20.37 0.16
N THR A 53 -5.71 -20.73 -1.12
CA THR A 53 -5.37 -19.83 -2.24
C THR A 53 -6.14 -18.52 -2.18
N ILE A 54 -7.45 -18.57 -1.92
CA ILE A 54 -8.30 -17.37 -1.81
C ILE A 54 -7.87 -16.50 -0.63
N ALA A 55 -7.59 -17.11 0.53
CA ALA A 55 -7.14 -16.40 1.72
C ALA A 55 -5.80 -15.68 1.50
N ILE A 56 -4.83 -16.34 0.84
CA ILE A 56 -3.52 -15.75 0.53
C ILE A 56 -3.66 -14.57 -0.44
N ILE A 57 -4.47 -14.70 -1.49
CA ILE A 57 -4.71 -13.61 -2.46
C ILE A 57 -5.34 -12.40 -1.80
N SER A 58 -6.33 -12.61 -0.92
CA SER A 58 -6.97 -11.55 -0.14
C SER A 58 -5.96 -10.84 0.75
N CYS A 59 -5.12 -11.62 1.44
CA CYS A 59 -4.07 -11.11 2.31
C CYS A 59 -3.02 -10.27 1.54
N ILE A 60 -2.54 -10.77 0.40
CA ILE A 60 -1.60 -10.05 -0.49
C ILE A 60 -2.20 -8.73 -0.97
N THR A 61 -3.48 -8.74 -1.34
CA THR A 61 -4.17 -7.53 -1.81
C THR A 61 -4.23 -6.47 -0.71
N MET A 62 -4.63 -6.87 0.50
CA MET A 62 -4.64 -5.98 1.67
C MET A 62 -3.25 -5.46 2.02
N GLN A 63 -2.22 -6.32 1.92
CA GLN A 63 -0.83 -5.95 2.20
C GLN A 63 -0.32 -4.88 1.23
N ILE A 64 -0.59 -5.03 -0.07
CA ILE A 64 -0.23 -4.02 -1.07
C ILE A 64 -0.88 -2.68 -0.73
N ILE A 65 -2.18 -2.66 -0.40
CA ILE A 65 -2.90 -1.41 -0.08
C ILE A 65 -2.30 -0.71 1.14
N ILE A 66 -2.07 -1.44 2.24
CA ILE A 66 -1.54 -0.86 3.48
C ILE A 66 -0.13 -0.31 3.26
N GLN A 67 0.73 -1.10 2.61
CA GLN A 67 2.11 -0.68 2.32
C GLN A 67 2.14 0.51 1.38
N PHE A 68 1.26 0.55 0.37
CA PHE A 68 1.19 1.63 -0.61
C PHE A 68 0.74 2.95 0.02
N VAL A 69 -0.35 2.95 0.79
CA VAL A 69 -0.87 4.14 1.48
C VAL A 69 0.14 4.73 2.46
N TYR A 70 0.91 3.86 3.12
CA TYR A 70 1.82 4.28 4.18
C TYR A 70 3.22 4.65 3.67
N PHE A 71 3.79 3.86 2.77
CA PHE A 71 5.08 4.18 2.15
C PHE A 71 4.98 5.49 1.39
N LEU A 72 3.86 5.68 0.71
CA LEU A 72 3.51 6.94 0.08
C LEU A 72 2.89 7.89 1.11
N HIS A 73 3.62 8.14 2.21
CA HIS A 73 3.32 9.13 3.25
C HIS A 73 3.25 10.53 2.63
N LEU A 74 2.19 10.77 1.86
CA LEU A 74 1.76 12.03 1.33
C LEU A 74 1.32 12.79 2.56
N LYS A 75 2.28 13.48 3.14
CA LYS A 75 1.99 14.47 4.14
C LYS A 75 0.90 15.34 3.50
N LEU A 76 -0.20 15.58 4.22
CA LEU A 76 -1.10 16.70 3.96
C LEU A 76 -0.63 17.95 4.76
N PRO A 77 0.61 18.48 4.70
CA PRO A 77 0.89 19.70 5.41
C PRO A 77 0.50 20.85 4.50
N SER A 78 -0.72 21.36 4.66
CA SER A 78 -1.13 22.78 4.62
C SER A 78 -0.41 23.77 3.69
N THR A 79 0.23 23.34 2.60
CA THR A 79 1.05 24.16 1.70
C THR A 79 1.03 23.55 0.30
N ASN A 80 0.64 24.37 -0.67
CA ASN A 80 0.28 24.05 -2.07
C ASN A 80 1.35 23.34 -2.93
N ILE A 81 2.52 23.00 -2.37
CA ILE A 81 3.68 22.47 -3.11
C ILE A 81 3.74 20.93 -3.12
N GLN A 82 3.00 20.25 -2.24
CA GLN A 82 3.08 18.77 -2.13
C GLN A 82 2.13 18.01 -3.08
N GLN A 83 1.26 18.70 -3.83
CA GLN A 83 0.24 18.07 -4.69
C GLN A 83 0.82 17.33 -5.91
N TRP A 84 1.94 17.81 -6.45
CA TRP A 84 2.60 17.17 -7.61
C TRP A 84 3.10 15.75 -7.32
N ASN A 85 3.41 15.44 -6.06
CA ASN A 85 3.87 14.10 -5.69
C ASN A 85 2.72 13.07 -5.74
N LEU A 86 1.47 13.50 -5.51
CA LEU A 86 0.27 12.67 -5.69
C LEU A 86 0.08 12.33 -7.17
N ILE A 87 0.18 13.35 -8.03
CA ILE A 87 -0.06 13.22 -9.46
C ILE A 87 0.97 12.26 -10.08
N SER A 88 2.25 12.41 -9.73
CA SER A 88 3.31 11.53 -10.23
C SER A 88 3.15 10.10 -9.73
N CYS A 89 2.69 9.90 -8.49
CA CYS A 89 2.49 8.55 -7.98
C CYS A 89 1.32 7.84 -8.69
N PHE A 90 0.19 8.53 -8.87
CA PHE A 90 -0.95 7.96 -9.59
C PHE A 90 -0.58 7.60 -11.03
N PHE A 91 0.22 8.45 -11.68
CA PHE A 91 0.74 8.19 -13.03
C PHE A 91 1.59 6.91 -13.08
N THR A 92 2.49 6.70 -12.12
CA THR A 92 3.30 5.47 -12.06
C THR A 92 2.43 4.21 -11.86
N ILE A 93 1.41 4.26 -11.00
CA ILE A 93 0.47 3.13 -10.79
C ILE A 93 -0.26 2.81 -12.10
N LEU A 94 -0.74 3.84 -12.79
CA LEU A 94 -1.43 3.69 -14.07
C LEU A 94 -0.53 3.03 -15.12
N ILE A 95 0.74 3.45 -15.21
CA ILE A 95 1.73 2.80 -16.08
C ILE A 95 1.92 1.33 -15.71
N ILE A 96 2.06 1.01 -14.42
CA ILE A 96 2.23 -0.38 -13.96
C ILE A 96 1.04 -1.24 -14.37
N ILE A 97 -0.19 -0.75 -14.20
CA ILE A 97 -1.41 -1.48 -14.60
C ILE A 97 -1.42 -1.76 -16.09
N ILE A 98 -1.09 -0.76 -16.91
CA ILE A 98 -1.03 -0.89 -18.37
C ILE A 98 0.07 -1.87 -18.78
N LEU A 99 1.26 -1.76 -18.20
CA LEU A 99 2.38 -2.64 -18.52
C LEU A 99 2.11 -4.10 -18.13
N VAL A 100 1.60 -4.35 -16.93
CA VAL A 100 1.31 -5.71 -16.46
C VAL A 100 0.19 -6.34 -17.29
N SER A 101 -0.92 -5.62 -17.45
CA SER A 101 -2.06 -6.13 -18.23
C SER A 101 -1.69 -6.32 -19.70
N GLY A 102 -0.96 -5.36 -20.26
CA GLY A 102 -0.43 -5.43 -21.63
C GLY A 102 0.52 -6.61 -21.81
N SER A 103 1.48 -6.80 -20.89
CA SER A 103 2.44 -7.91 -20.97
C SER A 103 1.76 -9.27 -20.89
N ILE A 104 0.80 -9.43 -19.97
CA ILE A 104 0.02 -10.68 -19.87
C ILE A 104 -0.79 -10.92 -21.15
N TRP A 105 -1.40 -9.87 -21.72
CA TRP A 105 -2.22 -9.97 -22.91
C TRP A 105 -1.41 -10.30 -24.16
N ILE A 106 -0.29 -9.60 -24.38
CA ILE A 106 0.64 -9.86 -25.48
C ILE A 106 1.12 -11.31 -25.42
N MET A 107 1.61 -11.77 -24.26
CA MET A 107 2.18 -13.11 -24.13
C MET A 107 1.11 -14.19 -24.37
N HIS A 108 -0.09 -14.01 -23.81
CA HIS A 108 -1.20 -14.95 -24.01
C HIS A 108 -1.66 -14.97 -25.47
N HIS A 109 -1.73 -13.81 -26.13
CA HIS A 109 -2.09 -13.72 -27.54
C HIS A 109 -1.04 -14.37 -28.43
N LEU A 110 0.26 -14.07 -28.24
CA LEU A 110 1.35 -14.69 -29.01
C LEU A 110 1.39 -16.20 -28.81
N HIS A 111 1.24 -16.68 -27.58
CA HIS A 111 1.20 -18.12 -27.27
C HIS A 111 0.04 -18.84 -27.98
N HIS A 112 -1.14 -18.23 -28.03
CA HIS A 112 -2.29 -18.78 -28.74
C HIS A 112 -2.16 -18.73 -30.28
N ASN A 113 -1.33 -17.82 -30.82
CA ASN A 113 -1.10 -17.73 -32.27
C ASN A 113 0.09 -18.58 -32.74
N LEU A 114 1.04 -18.89 -31.86
CA LEU A 114 2.23 -19.69 -32.16
C LEU A 114 2.03 -21.20 -31.91
N MET A 115 0.98 -21.58 -31.18
CA MET A 115 0.51 -22.96 -31.04
C MET A 115 -0.65 -23.22 -31.99
#